data_AF-A0A2N4U8P0-F1
#
_entry.id   AF-A0A2N4U8P0-F1
#
_cell.length_a   1.000
_cell.length_b   1.000
_cell.length_c   1.000
_cell.angle_alpha   90.00
_cell.angle_beta   90.00
_cell.angle_gamma   90.00
#
_symmetry.space_group_name_H-M   'P 1'
#
loop_
_entity.id
_entity.type
_entity.pdbx_description
1 polymer ?
#
loop_
_entity_poly.entity_id
_entity_poly.type
_entity_poly.pdbx_seq_one_letter_code
_entity_poly.pdbx_strand_id
1 'polypeptide(L)'
;MPISIAPKYPFRHILTIGSVKNEPQCYSFRRINKNPNEAFMTYTCTPLKHCVQVMALVSSALLASPASAGISYKLDRPQALPGETVTISGLLFNDTASAITWNAPKQLVIQWRDQEGKAIRSLAYLAQGSEQANIPVNNFVKFSWRAVVPTGVRGLQAVNIEGEPTLLALDTSPLKNSTISGTPATGPVVDAGAATGLQQNDPALPENVVAATGAPISQGPAVTSTQQLTTPPSGFARFSSAISAYEPIYFDVGNKGGRNARYQVSFKYRLFTPNDPNNPKFEDHFYLGYTQTALWDLHSDSNPFVDTSFKPSLFWQKDALWQSPSKDIYLGLASGVQHESNGKSEDDSRSLNFAYIQPEFSYRFDGGSTLTFAPRVKTYFAVGDKNSDYSDYAGHVDWKLRWAQDNGLVLSGLYRQGHEGRSTSQIEAAWPLKRTFLNMNGYLHVQYFKGYGETLLGYNHKSEPQVRVGISLVP
;
A
#
# COMPACT_ATOMS: atom_id res chain seq x y z
N MET A 1 -21.79 76.70 32.65
CA MET A 1 -22.09 77.57 31.48
C MET A 1 -20.92 77.45 30.52
N PRO A 2 -21.07 77.33 29.18
CA PRO A 2 -22.26 77.31 28.29
C PRO A 2 -22.58 75.87 27.73
N ILE A 3 -23.80 75.47 27.34
CA ILE A 3 -24.67 75.76 26.14
C ILE A 3 -24.09 75.18 24.82
N SER A 4 -24.57 73.99 24.40
CA SER A 4 -25.46 73.69 23.22
C SER A 4 -24.73 73.74 21.86
N ILE A 5 -24.82 72.79 20.92
CA ILE A 5 -25.98 72.41 20.09
C ILE A 5 -25.69 71.04 19.42
N ALA A 6 -26.69 70.16 19.30
CA ALA A 6 -26.69 68.93 18.49
C ALA A 6 -27.27 69.16 17.07
N PRO A 7 -27.07 68.23 16.12
CA PRO A 7 -28.21 67.41 15.68
C PRO A 7 -27.83 65.94 15.46
N LYS A 8 -28.52 64.99 16.12
CA LYS A 8 -29.71 64.25 15.63
C LYS A 8 -29.45 63.37 14.39
N TYR A 9 -29.25 62.07 14.63
CA TYR A 9 -30.07 61.01 14.01
C TYR A 9 -30.49 59.99 15.08
N PRO A 10 -31.73 59.45 15.06
CA PRO A 10 -32.32 58.68 16.14
C PRO A 10 -31.83 57.22 16.09
N PHE A 11 -31.42 56.63 17.23
CA PHE A 11 -32.25 55.76 18.10
C PHE A 11 -32.80 54.53 17.36
N ARG A 12 -32.78 53.29 17.86
CA ARG A 12 -32.36 52.58 19.09
C ARG A 12 -32.93 51.16 18.85
N HIS A 13 -32.42 50.02 19.30
CA HIS A 13 -32.15 49.57 20.67
C HIS A 13 -31.62 48.12 20.53
N ILE A 14 -30.47 47.80 21.12
CA ILE A 14 -30.29 47.06 22.39
C ILE A 14 -30.00 45.57 22.20
N LEU A 15 -28.75 45.27 22.53
CA LEU A 15 -28.15 44.04 23.01
C LEU A 15 -29.02 43.34 24.07
N THR A 16 -29.10 42.00 24.09
CA THR A 16 -28.52 41.18 25.19
C THR A 16 -28.52 39.69 24.80
N ILE A 17 -27.45 39.04 25.25
CA ILE A 17 -26.97 37.67 25.15
C ILE A 17 -27.99 36.59 25.54
N GLY A 18 -27.99 35.46 24.81
CA GLY A 18 -28.63 34.20 25.19
C GLY A 18 -28.02 33.02 24.44
N SER A 19 -27.48 32.06 25.19
CA SER A 19 -26.83 30.84 24.70
C SER A 19 -27.83 29.68 24.56
N VAL A 20 -27.50 28.72 23.69
CA VAL A 20 -27.86 27.28 23.71
C VAL A 20 -28.99 26.77 22.78
N LYS A 21 -28.56 25.81 21.94
CA LYS A 21 -29.23 24.63 21.31
C LYS A 21 -30.06 24.78 20.02
N ASN A 22 -29.48 24.20 18.96
CA ASN A 22 -30.14 23.74 17.73
C ASN A 22 -31.15 22.61 18.02
N GLU A 23 -32.40 22.82 17.60
CA GLU A 23 -33.35 21.75 17.25
C GLU A 23 -33.82 21.97 15.80
N PRO A 24 -33.87 20.93 14.94
CA PRO A 24 -34.39 21.07 13.58
C PRO A 24 -35.93 20.95 13.56
N GLN A 25 -36.59 21.97 13.03
CA GLN A 25 -38.02 21.99 12.70
C GLN A 25 -38.29 21.14 11.44
N CYS A 26 -39.21 20.18 11.52
CA CYS A 26 -39.76 19.48 10.36
C CYS A 26 -41.10 20.11 9.94
N TYR A 27 -41.19 20.57 8.69
CA TYR A 27 -42.45 21.00 8.07
C TYR A 27 -43.26 19.79 7.60
N SER A 28 -44.56 19.73 7.93
CA SER A 28 -45.50 18.73 7.38
C SER A 28 -46.43 19.35 6.33
N PHE A 29 -46.40 18.82 5.11
CA PHE A 29 -47.40 19.11 4.07
C PHE A 29 -48.72 18.38 4.37
N ARG A 30 -49.84 19.11 4.37
CA ARG A 30 -51.19 18.60 4.61
C ARG A 30 -51.86 18.32 3.25
N ARG A 31 -52.24 17.08 2.96
CA ARG A 31 -53.14 16.73 1.85
C ARG A 31 -54.48 16.25 2.44
N ILE A 32 -55.58 16.86 1.98
CA ILE A 32 -56.95 16.61 2.42
C ILE A 32 -57.63 15.65 1.42
N ASN A 33 -58.13 14.49 1.87
CA ASN A 33 -59.43 13.88 1.51
C ASN A 33 -59.55 12.47 2.14
N LYS A 34 -60.56 12.22 2.99
CA LYS A 34 -61.96 11.75 2.73
C LYS A 34 -62.09 10.22 2.54
N ASN A 35 -62.15 9.51 3.67
CA ASN A 35 -63.11 8.42 3.94
C ASN A 35 -63.02 8.00 5.43
N PRO A 36 -64.14 7.81 6.16
CA PRO A 36 -64.13 7.43 7.56
C PRO A 36 -64.48 5.94 7.68
N ASN A 37 -63.52 5.03 7.59
CA ASN A 37 -63.67 3.63 8.00
C ASN A 37 -62.32 2.89 7.94
N GLU A 38 -61.33 3.27 8.74
CA GLU A 38 -60.20 2.38 9.06
C GLU A 38 -59.75 2.60 10.51
N ALA A 39 -59.42 1.50 11.18
CA ALA A 39 -59.14 1.40 12.60
C ALA A 39 -57.89 2.20 13.02
N PHE A 40 -57.98 2.90 14.15
CA PHE A 40 -56.84 3.59 14.76
C PHE A 40 -55.88 2.57 15.39
N MET A 41 -54.71 2.40 14.78
CA MET A 41 -53.57 1.74 15.40
C MET A 41 -52.66 2.80 16.01
N THR A 42 -52.71 2.97 17.32
CA THR A 42 -51.87 3.90 18.08
C THR A 42 -50.45 3.33 18.17
N TYR A 43 -49.52 3.84 17.36
CA TYR A 43 -48.10 3.54 17.52
C TYR A 43 -47.50 4.44 18.61
N THR A 44 -47.20 3.86 19.77
CA THR A 44 -46.34 4.50 20.77
C THR A 44 -44.91 4.51 20.27
N CYS A 45 -44.39 5.68 19.93
CA CYS A 45 -43.00 5.87 19.53
C CYS A 45 -42.10 5.79 20.78
N THR A 46 -41.47 4.64 21.00
CA THR A 46 -40.39 4.48 21.98
C THR A 46 -39.07 4.90 21.35
N PRO A 47 -38.18 5.62 22.07
CA PRO A 47 -36.95 6.13 21.47
C PRO A 47 -36.00 4.97 21.12
N LEU A 48 -35.54 5.00 19.86
CA LEU A 48 -34.62 4.09 19.16
C LEU A 48 -33.18 4.07 19.75
N LYS A 49 -33.02 4.20 21.08
CA LYS A 49 -31.73 4.12 21.77
C LYS A 49 -31.56 2.86 22.62
N HIS A 50 -32.64 2.17 22.97
CA HIS A 50 -32.56 0.99 23.85
C HIS A 50 -32.58 -0.37 23.12
N CYS A 51 -32.98 -0.43 21.84
CA CYS A 51 -32.93 -1.69 21.08
C CYS A 51 -31.53 -2.02 20.52
N VAL A 52 -30.67 -1.00 20.30
CA VAL A 52 -29.32 -1.20 19.75
C VAL A 52 -28.33 -1.68 20.83
N GLN A 53 -28.54 -1.32 22.10
CA GLN A 53 -27.65 -1.75 23.19
C GLN A 53 -27.91 -3.21 23.63
N VAL A 54 -29.15 -3.71 23.50
CA VAL A 54 -29.47 -5.10 23.88
C VAL A 54 -29.10 -6.10 22.77
N MET A 55 -29.18 -5.72 21.49
CA MET A 55 -28.68 -6.57 20.39
C MET A 55 -27.14 -6.64 20.30
N ALA A 56 -26.43 -5.60 20.78
CA ALA A 56 -24.96 -5.61 20.83
C ALA A 56 -24.39 -6.50 21.95
N LEU A 57 -25.14 -6.71 23.04
CA LEU A 57 -24.71 -7.55 24.18
C LEU A 57 -25.07 -9.03 24.04
N VAL A 58 -26.07 -9.39 23.22
CA VAL A 58 -26.44 -10.80 22.97
C VAL A 58 -25.67 -11.41 21.79
N SER A 59 -25.18 -10.59 20.86
CA SER A 59 -24.36 -11.06 19.71
C SER A 59 -22.89 -11.31 20.06
N SER A 60 -22.44 -10.89 21.25
CA SER A 60 -21.05 -11.07 21.72
C SER A 60 -20.86 -12.27 22.66
N ALA A 61 -21.94 -13.00 22.96
CA ALA A 61 -21.91 -14.19 23.84
C ALA A 61 -21.99 -15.54 23.08
N LEU A 62 -22.03 -15.52 21.74
CA LEU A 62 -22.02 -16.72 20.90
C LEU A 62 -20.81 -16.64 19.97
N LEU A 63 -19.88 -17.60 20.15
CA LEU A 63 -18.57 -17.77 19.48
C LEU A 63 -17.34 -17.16 20.18
N ALA A 64 -17.24 -17.31 21.50
CA ALA A 64 -15.91 -17.44 22.11
C ALA A 64 -15.41 -18.88 21.91
N SER A 65 -14.97 -19.20 20.69
CA SER A 65 -14.13 -20.39 20.50
C SER A 65 -12.88 -20.21 21.36
N PRO A 66 -12.37 -21.26 22.03
CA PRO A 66 -11.10 -21.15 22.74
C PRO A 66 -10.04 -20.71 21.72
N ALA A 67 -9.39 -19.59 22.02
CA ALA A 67 -8.26 -19.10 21.26
C ALA A 67 -7.18 -20.19 21.24
N SER A 68 -6.77 -20.63 20.06
CA SER A 68 -5.93 -21.82 19.88
C SER A 68 -4.58 -21.44 19.30
N ALA A 69 -3.53 -22.10 19.77
CA ALA A 69 -2.26 -22.17 19.08
C ALA A 69 -2.14 -23.56 18.47
N GLY A 70 -1.73 -23.63 17.21
CA GLY A 70 -1.65 -24.89 16.48
C GLY A 70 -0.56 -24.86 15.43
N ILE A 71 -0.15 -26.05 15.01
CA ILE A 71 0.77 -26.23 13.89
C ILE A 71 0.06 -27.02 12.79
N SER A 72 0.22 -26.57 11.56
CA SER A 72 -0.23 -27.30 10.37
C SER A 72 0.98 -27.68 9.53
N TYR A 73 0.95 -28.86 8.93
CA TYR A 73 2.07 -29.35 8.12
C TYR A 73 1.67 -29.49 6.66
N LYS A 74 2.66 -29.31 5.77
CA LYS A 74 2.53 -29.59 4.34
C LYS A 74 3.83 -30.12 3.78
N LEU A 75 3.73 -30.93 2.73
CA LEU A 75 4.88 -31.29 1.90
C LEU A 75 5.16 -30.15 0.90
N ASP A 76 6.42 -29.96 0.52
CA ASP A 76 6.83 -28.99 -0.51
C ASP A 76 6.40 -29.41 -1.91
N ARG A 77 6.18 -30.71 -2.11
CA ARG A 77 5.76 -31.31 -3.37
C ARG A 77 4.87 -32.53 -3.14
N PRO A 78 3.97 -32.84 -4.09
CA PRO A 78 3.11 -34.02 -4.03
C PRO A 78 3.79 -35.31 -4.56
N GLN A 79 4.99 -35.23 -5.14
CA GLN A 79 5.70 -36.35 -5.76
C GLN A 79 7.21 -36.30 -5.47
N ALA A 80 7.81 -37.45 -5.13
CA ALA A 80 9.26 -37.62 -4.96
C ALA A 80 9.66 -39.09 -5.01
N LEU A 81 10.79 -39.41 -5.65
CA LEU A 81 11.27 -40.79 -5.77
C LEU A 81 11.82 -41.34 -4.44
N PRO A 82 11.82 -42.68 -4.25
CA PRO A 82 12.52 -43.32 -3.14
C PRO A 82 14.00 -42.91 -3.10
N GLY A 83 14.46 -42.45 -1.94
CA GLY A 83 15.80 -41.90 -1.73
C GLY A 83 15.92 -40.38 -1.95
N GLU A 84 14.92 -39.72 -2.54
CA GLU A 84 14.92 -38.26 -2.63
C GLU A 84 14.59 -37.61 -1.29
N THR A 85 15.01 -36.35 -1.15
CA THR A 85 14.69 -35.53 0.02
C THR A 85 13.47 -34.67 -0.26
N VAL A 86 12.46 -34.76 0.60
CA VAL A 86 11.30 -33.87 0.63
C VAL A 86 11.38 -32.93 1.83
N THR A 87 10.71 -31.78 1.73
CA THR A 87 10.63 -30.82 2.82
C THR A 87 9.22 -30.78 3.40
N ILE A 88 9.10 -31.06 4.69
CA ILE A 88 7.88 -30.88 5.46
C ILE A 88 7.93 -29.47 6.06
N SER A 89 7.03 -28.59 5.61
CA SER A 89 6.88 -27.25 6.18
C SER A 89 5.81 -27.29 7.28
N GLY A 90 6.15 -26.86 8.48
CA GLY A 90 5.19 -26.61 9.56
C GLY A 90 4.91 -25.11 9.70
N LEU A 91 3.64 -24.72 9.68
CA LEU A 91 3.19 -23.37 9.95
C LEU A 91 2.58 -23.34 11.36
N LEU A 92 3.33 -22.78 12.30
CA LEU A 92 2.87 -22.57 13.66
C LEU A 92 2.24 -21.19 13.75
N PHE A 93 0.99 -21.13 14.20
CA PHE A 93 0.23 -19.88 14.37
C PHE A 93 -0.16 -19.69 15.83
N ASN A 94 -0.27 -18.44 16.25
CA ASN A 94 -0.68 -18.05 17.59
C ASN A 94 -1.89 -17.12 17.55
N ASP A 95 -3.08 -17.70 17.65
CA ASP A 95 -4.33 -16.94 17.78
C ASP A 95 -4.74 -16.74 19.25
N THR A 96 -3.86 -17.08 20.20
CA THR A 96 -4.11 -16.92 21.64
C THR A 96 -3.95 -15.46 22.09
N ALA A 97 -4.42 -15.14 23.29
CA ALA A 97 -4.36 -13.79 23.85
C ALA A 97 -2.95 -13.36 24.33
N SER A 98 -1.93 -14.22 24.22
CA SER A 98 -0.56 -13.93 24.68
C SER A 98 0.48 -14.52 23.74
N ALA A 99 1.69 -13.95 23.74
CA ALA A 99 2.78 -14.51 22.96
C ALA A 99 3.12 -15.92 23.46
N ILE A 100 3.42 -16.83 22.54
CA ILE A 100 3.81 -18.20 22.86
C ILE A 100 5.27 -18.42 22.50
N THR A 101 5.98 -19.18 23.32
CA THR A 101 7.31 -19.69 22.97
C THR A 101 7.18 -21.15 22.60
N TRP A 102 7.68 -21.51 21.42
CA TRP A 102 7.63 -22.88 20.94
C TRP A 102 9.01 -23.38 20.53
N ASN A 103 9.31 -24.61 20.93
CA ASN A 103 10.56 -25.28 20.61
C ASN A 103 10.28 -26.33 19.53
N ALA A 104 10.86 -26.14 18.35
CA ALA A 104 10.71 -27.06 17.25
C ALA A 104 11.42 -28.39 17.56
N PRO A 105 10.74 -29.54 17.43
CA PRO A 105 11.40 -30.83 17.59
C PRO A 105 12.50 -30.97 16.54
N LYS A 106 13.71 -31.36 16.97
CA LYS A 106 14.84 -31.58 16.04
C LYS A 106 14.55 -32.69 15.04
N GLN A 107 13.69 -33.62 15.44
CA GLN A 107 13.30 -34.79 14.66
C GLN A 107 11.79 -34.97 14.71
N LEU A 108 11.18 -35.26 13.57
CA LEU A 108 9.82 -35.76 13.47
C LEU A 108 9.85 -37.23 13.07
N VAL A 109 8.97 -38.05 13.64
CA VAL A 109 8.73 -39.42 13.17
C VAL A 109 7.65 -39.38 12.10
N ILE A 110 8.02 -39.84 10.90
CA ILE A 110 7.16 -39.86 9.73
C ILE A 110 6.72 -41.29 9.48
N GLN A 111 5.42 -41.51 9.42
CA GLN A 111 4.82 -42.77 9.02
C GLN A 111 4.40 -42.70 7.56
N TRP A 112 4.85 -43.68 6.77
CA TRP A 112 4.52 -43.87 5.36
C TRP A 112 3.63 -45.09 5.27
N ARG A 113 2.42 -44.95 4.73
CA ARG A 113 1.46 -46.06 4.60
C ARG A 113 1.02 -46.17 3.14
N ASP A 114 1.15 -47.37 2.58
CA ASP A 114 0.68 -47.67 1.23
C ASP A 114 -0.83 -47.95 1.19
N GLN A 115 -1.35 -48.23 0.00
CA GLN A 115 -2.78 -48.46 -0.25
C GLN A 115 -3.28 -49.76 0.38
N GLU A 116 -2.39 -50.74 0.56
CA GLU A 116 -2.65 -52.00 1.25
C GLU A 116 -2.58 -51.86 2.78
N GLY A 117 -2.24 -50.66 3.28
CA GLY A 117 -2.21 -50.34 4.70
C GLY A 117 -0.91 -50.72 5.40
N LYS A 118 0.09 -51.25 4.69
CA LYS A 118 1.43 -51.56 5.23
C LYS A 118 2.18 -50.25 5.46
N ALA A 119 2.83 -50.17 6.62
CA ALA A 119 3.49 -48.95 7.05
C ALA A 119 4.99 -49.13 7.32
N ILE A 120 5.75 -48.08 7.01
CA ILE A 120 7.16 -47.91 7.36
C ILE A 120 7.30 -46.58 8.11
N ARG A 121 8.25 -46.49 9.05
CA ARG A 121 8.54 -45.26 9.81
C ARG A 121 9.94 -44.75 9.45
N SER A 122 10.11 -43.44 9.35
CA SER A 122 11.42 -42.79 9.17
C SER A 122 11.51 -41.48 9.94
N LEU A 123 12.69 -40.85 9.95
CA LEU A 123 12.92 -39.56 10.60
C LEU A 123 12.98 -38.42 9.58
N ALA A 124 12.43 -37.28 9.95
CA ALA A 124 12.68 -35.99 9.31
C ALA A 124 13.46 -35.09 10.27
N TYR A 125 14.44 -34.34 9.76
CA TYR A 125 15.34 -33.52 10.56
C TYR A 125 15.11 -32.04 10.32
N LEU A 126 15.08 -31.24 11.38
CA LEU A 126 14.88 -29.80 11.29
C LEU A 126 15.99 -29.17 10.40
N ALA A 127 15.59 -28.37 9.42
CA ALA A 127 16.50 -27.61 8.58
C ALA A 127 17.12 -26.44 9.40
N GLN A 128 18.38 -26.09 9.13
CA GLN A 128 19.12 -25.06 9.87
C GLN A 128 18.30 -23.77 10.11
N GLY A 129 18.17 -23.36 11.38
CA GLY A 129 17.39 -22.20 11.84
C GLY A 129 17.23 -22.19 13.36
N SER A 130 16.52 -21.20 13.90
CA SER A 130 16.26 -21.09 15.35
C SER A 130 15.36 -22.24 15.84
N GLU A 131 15.89 -23.09 16.73
CA GLU A 131 15.13 -24.20 17.35
C GLU A 131 13.99 -23.70 18.25
N GLN A 132 14.05 -22.44 18.66
CA GLN A 132 13.05 -21.77 19.48
C GLN A 132 12.55 -20.52 18.77
N ALA A 133 11.23 -20.34 18.75
CA ALA A 133 10.60 -19.12 18.26
C ALA A 133 9.64 -18.56 19.31
N ASN A 134 9.66 -17.23 19.45
CA ASN A 134 8.63 -16.48 20.15
C ASN A 134 7.64 -15.95 19.09
N ILE A 135 6.37 -16.34 19.21
CA ILE A 135 5.32 -16.04 18.26
C ILE A 135 4.36 -15.06 18.94
N PRO A 136 4.38 -13.77 18.56
CA PRO A 136 3.41 -12.79 19.07
C PRO A 136 1.97 -13.18 18.76
N VAL A 137 1.03 -12.54 19.46
CA VAL A 137 -0.42 -12.68 19.20
C VAL A 137 -0.71 -12.31 17.74
N ASN A 138 -1.57 -13.11 17.08
CA ASN A 138 -1.98 -12.97 15.68
C ASN A 138 -0.80 -13.01 14.70
N ASN A 139 0.20 -13.85 15.00
CA ASN A 139 1.38 -14.03 14.17
C ASN A 139 1.64 -15.52 13.93
N PHE A 140 2.53 -15.81 12.98
CA PHE A 140 2.90 -17.17 12.61
C PHE A 140 4.38 -17.26 12.27
N VAL A 141 4.92 -18.47 12.38
CA VAL A 141 6.30 -18.78 11.99
C VAL A 141 6.32 -20.08 11.20
N LYS A 142 7.23 -20.16 10.23
CA LYS A 142 7.42 -21.35 9.41
C LYS A 142 8.67 -22.11 9.86
N PHE A 143 8.50 -23.40 10.10
CA PHE A 143 9.59 -24.36 10.29
C PHE A 143 9.65 -25.32 9.11
N SER A 144 10.82 -25.93 8.88
CA SER A 144 11.02 -26.87 7.78
C SER A 144 11.83 -28.06 8.27
N TRP A 145 11.38 -29.27 7.98
CA TRP A 145 12.09 -30.52 8.23
C TRP A 145 12.41 -31.20 6.91
N ARG A 146 13.62 -31.76 6.79
CA ARG A 146 14.05 -32.57 5.65
C ARG A 146 13.82 -34.04 5.96
N ALA A 147 13.06 -34.73 5.13
CA ALA A 147 12.82 -36.16 5.22
C ALA A 147 13.34 -36.85 3.96
N VAL A 148 13.98 -38.00 4.10
CA VAL A 148 14.34 -38.86 2.97
C VAL A 148 13.22 -39.87 2.76
N VAL A 149 12.72 -39.98 1.52
CA VAL A 149 11.71 -40.96 1.15
C VAL A 149 12.31 -42.36 1.28
N PRO A 150 11.73 -43.28 2.09
CA PRO A 150 12.30 -44.61 2.28
C PRO A 150 12.46 -45.38 0.96
N THR A 151 13.55 -46.12 0.81
CA THR A 151 13.82 -46.88 -0.42
C THR A 151 12.85 -48.02 -0.66
N GLY A 152 12.10 -48.45 0.35
CA GLY A 152 11.11 -49.52 0.30
C GLY A 152 9.68 -49.09 -0.02
N VAL A 153 9.36 -47.79 -0.07
CA VAL A 153 8.00 -47.32 -0.40
C VAL A 153 7.82 -47.17 -1.92
N ARG A 154 6.62 -47.46 -2.41
CA ARG A 154 6.26 -47.41 -3.84
C ARG A 154 4.83 -46.91 -3.99
N GLY A 155 4.51 -46.25 -5.09
CA GLY A 155 3.15 -45.75 -5.34
C GLY A 155 2.76 -44.60 -4.42
N LEU A 156 1.45 -44.41 -4.26
CA LEU A 156 0.87 -43.39 -3.39
C LEU A 156 1.06 -43.76 -1.92
N GLN A 157 1.60 -42.83 -1.15
CA GLN A 157 1.82 -42.97 0.28
C GLN A 157 0.96 -41.97 1.05
N ALA A 158 0.18 -42.46 2.00
CA ALA A 158 -0.32 -41.66 3.11
C ALA A 158 0.83 -41.36 4.07
N VAL A 159 1.15 -40.09 4.25
CA VAL A 159 2.27 -39.61 5.07
C VAL A 159 1.71 -38.92 6.30
N ASN A 160 1.99 -39.48 7.48
CA ASN A 160 1.55 -38.94 8.77
C ASN A 160 2.76 -38.53 9.60
N ILE A 161 2.58 -37.50 10.42
CA ILE A 161 3.54 -37.13 11.46
C ILE A 161 2.99 -37.66 12.77
N GLU A 162 3.77 -38.42 13.51
CA GLU A 162 3.28 -39.01 14.74
C GLU A 162 3.02 -37.98 15.83
N GLY A 163 1.90 -38.17 16.53
CA GLY A 163 1.40 -37.21 17.52
C GLY A 163 0.60 -36.06 16.92
N GLU A 164 0.51 -35.96 15.59
CA GLU A 164 -0.21 -34.89 14.90
C GLU A 164 -1.40 -35.46 14.11
N PRO A 165 -2.56 -34.77 14.11
CA PRO A 165 -3.73 -35.17 13.34
C PRO A 165 -3.58 -34.79 11.86
N THR A 166 -2.40 -35.01 11.27
CA THR A 166 -2.09 -34.65 9.89
C THR A 166 -2.05 -35.90 9.01
N LEU A 167 -2.75 -35.84 7.88
CA LEU A 167 -2.67 -36.82 6.79
C LEU A 167 -2.24 -36.09 5.52
N LEU A 168 -1.02 -36.37 5.06
CA LEU A 168 -0.46 -35.85 3.82
C LEU A 168 -0.42 -36.97 2.78
N ALA A 169 -0.28 -36.63 1.51
CA ALA A 169 -0.12 -37.60 0.43
C ALA A 169 1.15 -37.31 -0.36
N LEU A 170 1.92 -38.35 -0.66
CA LEU A 170 3.09 -38.28 -1.53
C LEU A 170 3.08 -39.46 -2.51
N ASP A 171 3.15 -39.19 -3.80
CA ASP A 171 3.36 -40.23 -4.80
C ASP A 171 4.86 -40.50 -4.98
N THR A 172 5.26 -41.76 -4.80
CA THR A 172 6.65 -42.20 -4.94
C THR A 172 6.97 -42.84 -6.30
N SER A 173 6.00 -42.81 -7.21
CA SER A 173 6.17 -43.29 -8.59
C SER A 173 6.93 -42.27 -9.44
N PRO A 174 7.70 -42.73 -10.45
CA PRO A 174 8.17 -41.85 -11.52
C PRO A 174 6.98 -41.13 -12.17
N LEU A 175 7.11 -39.83 -12.44
CA LEU A 175 6.04 -38.98 -12.98
C LEU A 175 5.32 -39.60 -14.19
N LYS A 176 6.05 -40.22 -15.11
CA LYS A 176 5.48 -40.88 -16.32
C LYS A 176 4.54 -42.04 -16.01
N ASN A 177 4.69 -42.65 -14.83
CA ASN A 177 3.93 -43.80 -14.37
C ASN A 177 3.02 -43.42 -13.18
N SER A 178 2.95 -42.13 -12.84
CA SER A 178 2.17 -41.63 -11.70
C SER A 178 0.71 -41.49 -12.08
N THR A 179 -0.14 -42.31 -11.48
CA THR A 179 -1.59 -42.31 -11.72
C THR A 179 -2.32 -41.11 -11.11
N ILE A 180 -1.68 -40.42 -10.14
CA ILE A 180 -2.27 -39.28 -9.42
C ILE A 180 -1.52 -37.97 -9.70
N SER A 181 -0.21 -37.98 -9.49
CA SER A 181 0.58 -36.75 -9.52
C SER A 181 0.87 -36.26 -10.94
N GLY A 182 1.19 -37.18 -11.87
CA GLY A 182 1.61 -36.87 -13.24
C GLY A 182 0.53 -36.97 -14.31
N THR A 183 -0.65 -37.52 -13.99
CA THR A 183 -1.72 -37.76 -14.96
C THR A 183 -2.76 -36.62 -14.92
N PRO A 184 -3.02 -35.93 -16.05
CA PRO A 184 -4.11 -34.96 -16.14
C PRO A 184 -5.47 -35.59 -15.84
N ALA A 185 -6.33 -34.87 -15.11
CA ALA A 185 -7.68 -35.33 -14.82
C ALA A 185 -8.53 -35.26 -16.10
N THR A 186 -8.75 -36.41 -16.74
CA THR A 186 -9.48 -36.48 -18.01
C THR A 186 -10.95 -36.82 -17.73
N GLY A 187 -11.83 -35.82 -17.86
CA GLY A 187 -13.26 -35.96 -17.58
C GLY A 187 -13.95 -34.60 -17.43
N PRO A 188 -15.29 -34.54 -17.56
CA PRO A 188 -16.04 -33.31 -17.36
C PRO A 188 -16.06 -32.91 -15.88
N VAL A 189 -16.20 -31.62 -15.59
CA VAL A 189 -16.52 -31.15 -14.23
C VAL A 189 -17.97 -31.56 -13.92
N VAL A 190 -18.20 -32.24 -12.80
CA VAL A 190 -19.52 -32.74 -12.39
C VAL A 190 -20.13 -31.92 -11.26
N ASP A 191 -21.45 -31.94 -11.15
CA ASP A 191 -22.22 -31.37 -10.03
C ASP A 191 -22.34 -32.42 -8.91
N ALA A 192 -21.37 -32.41 -8.00
CA ALA A 192 -21.21 -33.45 -6.99
C ALA A 192 -22.44 -33.55 -6.05
N GLY A 193 -23.01 -34.75 -5.95
CA GLY A 193 -24.21 -35.02 -5.16
C GLY A 193 -25.55 -34.69 -5.85
N ALA A 194 -25.54 -34.31 -7.13
CA ALA A 194 -26.74 -34.02 -7.90
C ALA A 194 -27.36 -35.24 -8.58
N ALA A 195 -26.77 -36.43 -8.45
CA ALA A 195 -27.38 -37.67 -8.92
C ALA A 195 -28.77 -37.90 -8.29
N THR A 196 -29.77 -38.22 -9.11
CA THR A 196 -31.14 -38.48 -8.67
C THR A 196 -31.56 -39.93 -8.93
N GLY A 197 -32.28 -40.53 -7.98
CA GLY A 197 -32.89 -41.85 -8.14
C GLY A 197 -31.87 -42.97 -8.40
N LEU A 198 -31.98 -43.62 -9.57
CA LEU A 198 -31.15 -44.78 -9.99
C LEU A 198 -29.81 -44.38 -10.63
N GLN A 199 -29.48 -43.09 -10.71
CA GLN A 199 -28.22 -42.64 -11.30
C GLN A 199 -27.05 -42.98 -10.38
N GLN A 200 -26.05 -43.71 -10.90
CA GLN A 200 -24.82 -44.05 -10.16
C GLN A 200 -23.78 -42.93 -10.18
N ASN A 201 -23.83 -42.02 -11.15
CA ASN A 201 -22.84 -40.96 -11.35
C ASN A 201 -23.50 -39.58 -11.36
N ASP A 202 -22.81 -38.59 -10.82
CA ASP A 202 -23.22 -37.19 -10.86
C ASP A 202 -23.19 -36.61 -12.29
N PRO A 203 -24.13 -35.72 -12.63
CA PRO A 203 -24.19 -35.11 -13.96
C PRO A 203 -23.05 -34.10 -14.20
N ALA A 204 -22.63 -33.93 -15.45
CA ALA A 204 -21.67 -32.90 -15.85
C ALA A 204 -22.28 -31.49 -15.74
N LEU A 205 -21.48 -30.52 -15.28
CA LEU A 205 -21.87 -29.11 -15.30
C LEU A 205 -21.89 -28.57 -16.74
N PRO A 206 -22.81 -27.63 -17.05
CA PRO A 206 -22.81 -26.93 -18.32
C PRO A 206 -21.48 -26.21 -18.60
N GLU A 207 -21.00 -26.27 -19.85
CA GLU A 207 -19.68 -25.76 -20.24
C GLU A 207 -19.49 -24.26 -19.93
N ASN A 208 -20.55 -23.46 -20.04
CA ASN A 208 -20.54 -22.04 -19.73
C ASN A 208 -20.30 -21.76 -18.24
N VAL A 209 -20.79 -22.62 -17.35
CA VAL A 209 -20.57 -22.52 -15.90
C VAL A 209 -19.12 -22.89 -15.59
N VAL A 210 -18.61 -23.95 -16.20
CA VAL A 210 -17.21 -24.37 -16.04
C VAL A 210 -16.25 -23.30 -16.56
N ALA A 211 -16.49 -22.76 -17.77
CA ALA A 211 -15.67 -21.70 -18.36
C ALA A 211 -15.66 -20.41 -17.53
N ALA A 212 -16.79 -20.05 -16.90
CA ALA A 212 -16.88 -18.87 -16.03
C ALA A 212 -15.99 -18.96 -14.78
N THR A 213 -15.63 -20.17 -14.35
CA THR A 213 -14.69 -20.39 -13.23
C THR A 213 -13.22 -20.30 -13.65
N GLY A 214 -12.94 -20.21 -14.96
CA GLY A 214 -11.58 -20.27 -15.50
C GLY A 214 -10.98 -21.68 -15.56
N ALA A 215 -11.78 -22.72 -15.30
CA ALA A 215 -11.36 -24.11 -15.40
C ALA A 215 -11.44 -24.62 -16.86
N PRO A 216 -10.54 -25.51 -17.30
CA PRO A 216 -10.67 -26.18 -18.59
C PRO A 216 -11.88 -27.12 -18.61
N ILE A 217 -12.61 -27.16 -19.72
CA ILE A 217 -13.88 -27.88 -19.86
C ILE A 217 -13.67 -29.40 -19.96
N SER A 218 -12.57 -29.86 -20.57
CA SER A 218 -12.37 -31.26 -20.95
C SER A 218 -11.26 -31.98 -20.18
N GLN A 219 -10.25 -31.27 -19.66
CA GLN A 219 -9.13 -31.87 -18.92
C GLN A 219 -8.61 -30.92 -17.83
N GLY A 220 -8.56 -31.41 -16.60
CA GLY A 220 -7.92 -30.74 -15.49
C GLY A 220 -6.39 -30.89 -15.52
N PRO A 221 -5.64 -29.90 -15.00
CA PRO A 221 -4.19 -30.00 -14.79
C PRO A 221 -3.80 -31.24 -13.96
N ALA A 222 -2.61 -31.81 -14.21
CA ALA A 222 -2.02 -32.80 -13.29
C ALA A 222 -1.66 -32.13 -11.95
N VAL A 223 -1.67 -32.88 -10.84
CA VAL A 223 -1.41 -32.33 -9.49
C VAL A 223 -0.01 -31.70 -9.37
N THR A 224 0.98 -32.22 -10.11
CA THR A 224 2.34 -31.64 -10.14
C THR A 224 2.47 -30.44 -11.04
N SER A 225 1.47 -30.17 -11.90
CA SER A 225 1.51 -28.95 -12.69
C SER A 225 1.29 -27.78 -11.76
N THR A 226 2.33 -26.97 -11.59
CA THR A 226 2.22 -25.68 -10.92
C THR A 226 1.36 -24.79 -11.80
N GLN A 227 0.05 -24.90 -11.66
CA GLN A 227 -0.79 -23.76 -11.97
C GLN A 227 -0.37 -22.69 -10.98
N GLN A 228 0.29 -21.64 -11.50
CA GLN A 228 0.28 -20.37 -10.80
C GLN A 228 -1.20 -20.04 -10.61
N LEU A 229 -1.72 -20.29 -9.40
CA LEU A 229 -2.95 -19.67 -8.94
C LEU A 229 -2.67 -18.17 -8.99
N THR A 230 -2.96 -17.56 -10.14
CA THR A 230 -3.22 -16.13 -10.20
C THR A 230 -4.56 -15.96 -9.50
N THR A 231 -4.59 -16.08 -8.17
CA THR A 231 -5.65 -15.46 -7.40
C THR A 231 -5.70 -14.03 -7.93
N PRO A 232 -6.81 -13.58 -8.52
CA PRO A 232 -6.90 -12.21 -9.01
C PRO A 232 -6.49 -11.34 -7.82
N PRO A 233 -5.45 -10.50 -7.94
CA PRO A 233 -5.00 -9.71 -6.81
C PRO A 233 -6.23 -9.01 -6.23
N SER A 234 -6.42 -9.12 -4.91
CA SER A 234 -7.50 -8.42 -4.20
C SER A 234 -7.52 -6.96 -4.62
N GLY A 235 -8.65 -6.26 -4.49
CA GLY A 235 -8.71 -4.82 -4.83
C GLY A 235 -7.57 -4.03 -4.16
N PHE A 236 -7.22 -4.40 -2.92
CA PHE A 236 -6.08 -3.85 -2.21
C PHE A 236 -4.71 -4.24 -2.81
N ALA A 237 -4.51 -5.49 -3.23
CA ALA A 237 -3.27 -5.91 -3.90
C ALA A 237 -3.06 -5.19 -5.25
N ARG A 238 -4.14 -4.97 -6.02
CA ARG A 238 -4.08 -4.17 -7.27
C ARG A 238 -3.69 -2.74 -6.95
N PHE A 239 -4.38 -2.10 -6.01
CA PHE A 239 -4.09 -0.73 -5.57
C PHE A 239 -2.65 -0.58 -5.07
N SER A 240 -2.22 -1.43 -4.14
CA SER A 240 -0.87 -1.38 -3.55
C SER A 240 0.25 -1.64 -4.57
N SER A 241 0.00 -2.45 -5.60
CA SER A 241 0.96 -2.65 -6.70
C SER A 241 1.03 -1.48 -7.69
N ALA A 242 -0.05 -0.68 -7.78
CA ALA A 242 -0.15 0.46 -8.69
C ALA A 242 0.34 1.78 -8.06
N ILE A 243 0.43 1.85 -6.73
CA ILE A 243 0.96 3.01 -6.01
C ILE A 243 2.47 2.86 -5.77
N SER A 244 3.22 3.92 -6.02
CA SER A 244 4.67 3.98 -5.77
C SER A 244 5.08 5.39 -5.34
N ALA A 245 6.27 5.55 -4.78
CA ALA A 245 6.79 6.88 -4.43
C ALA A 245 7.04 7.71 -5.70
N TYR A 246 6.95 9.04 -5.58
CA TYR A 246 7.13 9.97 -6.70
C TYR A 246 8.26 10.98 -6.46
N GLU A 247 8.10 11.86 -5.47
CA GLU A 247 9.15 12.76 -4.97
C GLU A 247 9.57 12.30 -3.55
N PRO A 248 10.64 12.86 -2.94
CA PRO A 248 11.07 12.47 -1.60
C PRO A 248 9.96 12.57 -0.54
N ILE A 249 9.96 11.67 0.43
CA ILE A 249 9.03 11.66 1.56
C ILE A 249 9.82 11.85 2.84
N TYR A 250 9.69 13.01 3.48
CA TYR A 250 10.50 13.39 4.64
C TYR A 250 9.75 14.24 5.65
N PHE A 251 10.30 14.33 6.85
CA PHE A 251 9.94 15.26 7.90
C PHE A 251 11.23 15.79 8.54
N ASP A 252 11.49 17.09 8.41
CA ASP A 252 12.69 17.74 8.93
C ASP A 252 12.35 18.88 9.87
N VAL A 253 13.22 19.13 10.85
CA VAL A 253 13.11 20.23 11.81
C VAL A 253 14.31 21.15 11.70
N GLY A 254 14.08 22.45 11.73
CA GLY A 254 15.10 23.50 11.79
C GLY A 254 14.82 24.50 12.92
N ASN A 255 15.80 25.37 13.20
CA ASN A 255 15.69 26.36 14.27
C ASN A 255 16.04 27.79 13.83
N LYS A 256 16.22 28.01 12.51
CA LYS A 256 16.55 29.33 11.96
C LYS A 256 15.29 30.20 11.92
N GLY A 257 15.34 31.37 12.58
CA GLY A 257 14.19 32.29 12.65
C GLY A 257 13.06 31.80 13.57
N GLY A 258 13.36 30.86 14.46
CA GLY A 258 12.37 30.11 15.24
C GLY A 258 12.35 28.64 14.86
N ARG A 259 11.95 27.77 15.80
CA ARG A 259 11.78 26.34 15.54
C ARG A 259 10.67 26.14 14.51
N ASN A 260 10.99 25.45 13.42
CA ASN A 260 10.03 25.11 12.37
C ASN A 260 10.25 23.68 11.87
N ALA A 261 9.22 23.08 11.30
CA ALA A 261 9.32 21.80 10.61
C ALA A 261 8.85 21.92 9.17
N ARG A 262 9.44 21.13 8.29
CA ARG A 262 9.02 20.98 6.91
C ARG A 262 8.83 19.50 6.62
N TYR A 263 7.72 19.14 6.00
CA TYR A 263 7.50 17.78 5.55
C TYR A 263 7.01 17.73 4.10
N GLN A 264 7.27 16.60 3.47
CA GLN A 264 6.75 16.27 2.15
C GLN A 264 6.20 14.84 2.15
N VAL A 265 5.02 14.67 1.57
CA VAL A 265 4.48 13.36 1.20
C VAL A 265 4.24 13.34 -0.30
N SER A 266 4.61 12.24 -0.95
CA SER A 266 4.53 12.15 -2.41
C SER A 266 4.38 10.72 -2.90
N PHE A 267 3.41 10.51 -3.78
CA PHE A 267 3.18 9.22 -4.42
C PHE A 267 2.65 9.41 -5.83
N LYS A 268 2.78 8.36 -6.64
CA LYS A 268 2.18 8.24 -7.96
C LYS A 268 1.41 6.93 -8.08
N TYR A 269 0.28 6.99 -8.76
CA TYR A 269 -0.59 5.86 -9.06
C TYR A 269 -0.54 5.59 -10.56
N ARG A 270 -0.18 4.37 -10.95
CA ARG A 270 -0.17 3.94 -12.36
C ARG A 270 -1.60 3.67 -12.82
N LEU A 271 -2.01 4.32 -13.92
CA LEU A 271 -3.38 4.21 -14.42
C LEU A 271 -3.69 2.88 -15.12
N PHE A 272 -2.69 2.29 -15.79
CA PHE A 272 -2.84 1.07 -16.56
C PHE A 272 -1.83 0.02 -16.13
N THR A 273 -2.28 -1.23 -15.98
CA THR A 273 -1.38 -2.35 -15.66
C THR A 273 -0.92 -3.00 -16.96
N PRO A 274 0.40 -3.11 -17.20
CA PRO A 274 0.89 -3.72 -18.42
C PRO A 274 0.50 -5.20 -18.49
N ASN A 275 0.05 -5.64 -19.66
CA ASN A 275 -0.21 -7.06 -19.92
C ASN A 275 1.08 -7.89 -19.90
N ASP A 276 2.19 -7.30 -20.36
CA ASP A 276 3.55 -7.83 -20.25
C ASP A 276 4.42 -6.84 -19.45
N PRO A 277 4.77 -7.15 -18.19
CA PRO A 277 5.61 -6.29 -17.36
C PRO A 277 6.99 -5.99 -17.95
N ASN A 278 7.51 -6.84 -18.84
CA ASN A 278 8.81 -6.64 -19.48
C ASN A 278 8.73 -5.73 -20.71
N ASN A 279 7.54 -5.53 -21.27
CA ASN A 279 7.32 -4.70 -22.44
C ASN A 279 6.06 -3.82 -22.26
N PRO A 280 6.08 -2.87 -21.32
CA PRO A 280 4.98 -1.94 -21.12
C PRO A 280 4.75 -1.08 -22.37
N LYS A 281 3.48 -0.91 -22.72
CA LYS A 281 3.06 -0.06 -23.84
C LYS A 281 3.06 1.41 -23.42
N PHE A 282 2.85 2.30 -24.39
CA PHE A 282 2.84 3.74 -24.17
C PHE A 282 1.84 4.15 -23.07
N GLU A 283 0.65 3.56 -23.05
CA GLU A 283 -0.40 3.83 -22.08
C GLU A 283 -0.04 3.41 -20.65
N ASP A 284 0.78 2.35 -20.48
CA ASP A 284 1.19 1.82 -19.17
C ASP A 284 2.11 2.78 -18.38
N HIS A 285 2.53 3.88 -19.03
CA HIS A 285 3.39 4.91 -18.50
C HIS A 285 2.63 6.18 -18.05
N PHE A 286 1.30 6.16 -18.02
CA PHE A 286 0.50 7.25 -17.43
C PHE A 286 0.31 7.10 -15.92
N TYR A 287 0.51 8.20 -15.21
CA TYR A 287 0.46 8.28 -13.76
C TYR A 287 -0.38 9.47 -13.28
N LEU A 288 -1.12 9.24 -12.19
CA LEU A 288 -1.62 10.30 -11.32
C LEU A 288 -0.63 10.49 -10.17
N GLY A 289 -0.01 11.66 -10.08
CA GLY A 289 0.86 12.04 -8.98
C GLY A 289 0.13 12.91 -7.97
N TYR A 290 0.54 12.80 -6.71
CA TYR A 290 0.17 13.72 -5.66
C TYR A 290 1.39 14.00 -4.81
N THR A 291 1.78 15.27 -4.72
CA THR A 291 2.78 15.75 -3.77
C THR A 291 2.15 16.80 -2.86
N GLN A 292 2.45 16.74 -1.58
CA GLN A 292 2.07 17.77 -0.62
C GLN A 292 3.29 18.18 0.19
N THR A 293 3.52 19.48 0.30
CA THR A 293 4.56 20.08 1.13
C THR A 293 3.92 20.95 2.19
N ALA A 294 4.40 20.91 3.42
CA ALA A 294 3.95 21.86 4.45
C ALA A 294 5.13 22.44 5.22
N LEU A 295 5.02 23.71 5.55
CA LEU A 295 5.90 24.41 6.49
C LEU A 295 5.11 24.69 7.77
N TRP A 296 5.64 24.20 8.88
CA TRP A 296 5.02 24.23 10.20
C TRP A 296 5.84 25.11 11.14
N ASP A 297 5.23 26.15 11.68
CA ASP A 297 5.82 26.93 12.76
C ASP A 297 5.64 26.15 14.08
N LEU A 298 6.77 25.82 14.72
CA LEU A 298 6.83 25.10 16.00
C LEU A 298 7.30 26.00 17.15
N HIS A 299 7.38 27.30 16.90
CA HIS A 299 7.85 28.31 17.83
C HIS A 299 6.72 29.23 18.29
N SER A 300 5.86 29.66 17.37
CA SER A 300 4.76 30.57 17.66
C SER A 300 3.64 29.88 18.45
N ASP A 301 2.82 30.70 19.11
CA ASP A 301 1.69 30.25 19.91
C ASP A 301 0.76 29.33 19.10
N SER A 302 0.39 28.20 19.71
CA SER A 302 -0.42 27.14 19.10
C SER A 302 0.23 26.38 17.93
N ASN A 303 1.50 26.66 17.60
CA ASN A 303 2.28 25.99 16.56
C ASN A 303 1.50 25.85 15.22
N PRO A 304 1.16 26.95 14.54
CA PRO A 304 0.33 26.88 13.33
C PRO A 304 1.11 26.42 12.10
N PHE A 305 0.43 25.79 11.14
CA PHE A 305 0.98 25.64 9.80
C PHE A 305 1.07 27.01 9.12
N VAL A 306 2.26 27.35 8.64
CA VAL A 306 2.51 28.58 7.87
C VAL A 306 1.86 28.45 6.50
N ASP A 307 2.15 27.35 5.80
CA ASP A 307 1.60 27.07 4.48
C ASP A 307 1.60 25.56 4.21
N THR A 308 0.61 25.10 3.46
CA THR A 308 0.52 23.74 2.94
C THR A 308 0.21 23.82 1.47
N SER A 309 1.05 23.25 0.61
CA SER A 309 0.85 23.24 -0.84
C SER A 309 0.45 21.84 -1.31
N PHE A 310 -0.65 21.76 -2.07
CA PHE A 310 -1.24 20.57 -2.68
C PHE A 310 -0.88 20.53 -4.16
N LYS A 311 -0.25 19.45 -4.63
CA LYS A 311 0.31 19.35 -5.99
C LYS A 311 -0.13 18.08 -6.71
N PRO A 312 -1.41 17.96 -7.10
CA PRO A 312 -1.84 16.86 -7.96
C PRO A 312 -1.30 17.05 -9.39
N SER A 313 -0.96 15.95 -10.05
CA SER A 313 -0.42 15.95 -11.40
C SER A 313 -0.92 14.76 -12.21
N LEU A 314 -1.07 14.94 -13.52
CA LEU A 314 -1.28 13.88 -14.50
C LEU A 314 -0.12 13.93 -15.49
N PHE A 315 0.60 12.82 -15.62
CA PHE A 315 1.80 12.81 -16.44
C PHE A 315 2.08 11.44 -17.06
N TRP A 316 2.86 11.46 -18.12
CA TRP A 316 3.48 10.31 -18.74
C TRP A 316 4.94 10.25 -18.32
N GLN A 317 5.44 9.09 -17.89
CA GLN A 317 6.84 8.92 -17.49
C GLN A 317 7.40 7.55 -17.90
N LYS A 318 8.58 7.57 -18.52
CA LYS A 318 9.38 6.39 -18.82
C LYS A 318 10.84 6.65 -18.48
N ASP A 319 11.37 5.84 -17.57
CA ASP A 319 12.72 6.03 -17.01
C ASP A 319 13.85 5.69 -18.02
N ALA A 320 13.55 4.89 -19.05
CA ALA A 320 14.47 4.54 -20.12
C ALA A 320 13.76 4.47 -21.49
N LEU A 321 13.77 5.59 -22.22
CA LEU A 321 13.46 5.65 -23.65
C LEU A 321 14.59 5.05 -24.50
N TRP A 322 15.82 5.28 -24.07
CA TRP A 322 17.02 4.75 -24.68
C TRP A 322 18.04 4.39 -23.60
N GLN A 323 18.85 3.38 -23.86
CA GLN A 323 19.96 2.99 -23.01
C GLN A 323 21.18 2.68 -23.89
N SER A 324 22.38 2.97 -23.38
CA SER A 324 23.62 2.59 -24.06
C SER A 324 23.77 1.06 -24.11
N PRO A 325 24.54 0.51 -25.07
CA PRO A 325 24.85 -0.92 -25.11
C PRO A 325 25.51 -1.44 -23.82
N SER A 326 26.35 -0.62 -23.20
CA SER A 326 27.02 -0.86 -21.92
C SER A 326 26.12 -0.72 -20.70
N LYS A 327 24.88 -0.23 -20.86
CA LYS A 327 23.89 0.00 -19.78
C LYS A 327 24.40 0.91 -18.66
N ASP A 328 25.27 1.84 -19.01
CA ASP A 328 25.81 2.86 -18.12
C ASP A 328 25.14 4.22 -18.33
N ILE A 329 24.52 4.46 -19.49
CA ILE A 329 23.79 5.69 -19.80
C ILE A 329 22.32 5.34 -20.07
N TYR A 330 21.42 6.08 -19.44
CA TYR A 330 19.98 5.98 -19.63
C TYR A 330 19.40 7.35 -19.94
N LEU A 331 18.53 7.40 -20.95
CA LEU A 331 17.74 8.58 -21.28
C LEU A 331 16.27 8.28 -20.97
N GLY A 332 15.73 8.96 -19.98
CA GLY A 332 14.31 8.93 -19.61
C GLY A 332 13.59 10.21 -20.00
N LEU A 333 12.26 10.21 -19.82
CA LEU A 333 11.42 11.37 -20.03
C LEU A 333 10.19 11.31 -19.14
N ALA A 334 9.87 12.43 -18.51
CA ALA A 334 8.58 12.70 -17.90
C ALA A 334 7.96 13.95 -18.55
N SER A 335 6.65 13.93 -18.80
CA SER A 335 5.92 15.07 -19.36
C SER A 335 4.48 15.05 -18.87
N GLY A 336 3.93 16.20 -18.50
CA GLY A 336 2.58 16.24 -17.97
C GLY A 336 2.12 17.62 -17.52
N VAL A 337 1.03 17.62 -16.78
CA VAL A 337 0.42 18.82 -16.19
C VAL A 337 0.38 18.67 -14.68
N GLN A 338 0.60 19.77 -13.98
CA GLN A 338 0.53 19.84 -12.53
C GLN A 338 -0.25 21.09 -12.13
N HIS A 339 -1.17 20.88 -11.20
CA HIS A 339 -1.79 21.95 -10.41
C HIS A 339 -1.00 22.10 -9.12
N GLU A 340 -0.84 23.32 -8.62
CA GLU A 340 -0.25 23.61 -7.32
C GLU A 340 -1.06 24.73 -6.67
N SER A 341 -1.60 24.48 -5.47
CA SER A 341 -2.32 25.49 -4.69
C SER A 341 -2.08 25.31 -3.20
N ASN A 342 -2.32 26.35 -2.41
CA ASN A 342 -2.18 26.27 -0.96
C ASN A 342 -3.49 26.01 -0.18
N GLY A 343 -4.61 25.87 -0.90
CA GLY A 343 -5.92 25.63 -0.30
C GLY A 343 -6.45 26.76 0.58
N LYS A 344 -5.85 27.96 0.53
CA LYS A 344 -6.32 29.16 1.24
C LYS A 344 -7.28 29.98 0.37
N SER A 345 -8.04 30.88 1.01
CA SER A 345 -8.98 31.79 0.36
C SER A 345 -8.47 33.24 0.37
N GLU A 346 -9.14 34.09 -0.40
CA GLU A 346 -8.92 35.54 -0.42
C GLU A 346 -7.46 35.94 -0.66
N ASP A 347 -6.92 36.87 0.14
CA ASP A 347 -5.60 37.45 -0.03
C ASP A 347 -4.45 36.46 0.19
N ASP A 348 -4.70 35.36 0.92
CA ASP A 348 -3.74 34.29 1.13
C ASP A 348 -3.82 33.20 0.07
N SER A 349 -4.82 33.24 -0.83
CA SER A 349 -4.98 32.25 -1.88
C SER A 349 -3.80 32.29 -2.84
N ARG A 350 -3.18 31.15 -3.09
CA ARG A 350 -2.17 30.99 -4.13
C ARG A 350 -2.47 29.75 -4.93
N SER A 351 -2.41 29.88 -6.26
CA SER A 351 -2.60 28.75 -7.15
C SER A 351 -1.94 28.96 -8.51
N LEU A 352 -1.52 27.86 -9.13
CA LEU A 352 -1.02 27.85 -10.50
C LEU A 352 -1.16 26.47 -11.13
N ASN A 353 -1.17 26.45 -12.46
CA ASN A 353 -1.17 25.26 -13.29
C ASN A 353 -0.09 25.41 -14.34
N PHE A 354 0.69 24.36 -14.52
CA PHE A 354 1.75 24.33 -15.51
C PHE A 354 1.82 23.00 -16.22
N ALA A 355 2.20 23.06 -17.49
CA ALA A 355 2.61 21.90 -18.25
C ALA A 355 4.14 21.84 -18.22
N TYR A 356 4.72 20.64 -18.26
CA TYR A 356 6.16 20.47 -18.23
C TYR A 356 6.64 19.32 -19.12
N ILE A 357 7.90 19.43 -19.52
CA ILE A 357 8.71 18.35 -20.08
C ILE A 357 10.01 18.25 -19.27
N GLN A 358 10.40 17.03 -18.92
CA GLN A 358 11.55 16.72 -18.08
C GLN A 358 12.30 15.53 -18.69
N PRO A 359 13.26 15.77 -19.60
CA PRO A 359 14.22 14.74 -19.98
C PRO A 359 15.08 14.37 -18.78
N GLU A 360 15.46 13.09 -18.68
CA GLU A 360 16.24 12.56 -17.57
C GLU A 360 17.49 11.86 -18.10
N PHE A 361 18.65 12.42 -17.82
CA PHE A 361 19.95 11.89 -18.24
C PHE A 361 20.60 11.22 -17.04
N SER A 362 20.68 9.90 -17.05
CA SER A 362 21.30 9.14 -15.95
C SER A 362 22.58 8.46 -16.40
N TYR A 363 23.65 8.62 -15.62
CA TYR A 363 24.92 7.94 -15.77
C TYR A 363 25.20 7.07 -14.55
N ARG A 364 25.46 5.79 -14.80
CA ARG A 364 25.73 4.75 -13.82
C ARG A 364 27.23 4.50 -13.78
N PHE A 365 27.85 4.77 -12.63
CA PHE A 365 29.25 4.51 -12.38
C PHE A 365 29.49 3.05 -12.00
N ASP A 366 30.63 2.49 -12.43
CA ASP A 366 31.05 1.12 -12.10
C ASP A 366 31.09 0.83 -10.59
N GLY A 367 31.39 1.85 -9.78
CA GLY A 367 31.45 1.78 -8.33
C GLY A 367 30.09 1.69 -7.61
N GLY A 368 28.98 1.49 -8.34
CA GLY A 368 27.67 1.28 -7.72
C GLY A 368 26.95 2.58 -7.33
N SER A 369 27.06 3.63 -8.14
CA SER A 369 26.27 4.87 -7.95
C SER A 369 25.70 5.39 -9.26
N THR A 370 24.69 6.24 -9.21
CA THR A 370 24.03 6.82 -10.38
C THR A 370 23.90 8.33 -10.20
N LEU A 371 24.35 9.09 -11.19
CA LEU A 371 24.11 10.53 -11.32
C LEU A 371 23.00 10.77 -12.34
N THR A 372 21.95 11.49 -11.97
CA THR A 372 20.81 11.83 -12.81
C THR A 372 20.68 13.34 -12.89
N PHE A 373 20.68 13.88 -14.11
CA PHE A 373 20.36 15.27 -14.40
C PHE A 373 19.00 15.34 -15.11
N ALA A 374 18.05 16.08 -14.54
CA ALA A 374 16.65 16.07 -14.97
C ALA A 374 16.05 17.48 -15.01
N PRO A 375 16.43 18.34 -15.98
CA PRO A 375 15.87 19.67 -16.10
C PRO A 375 14.38 19.59 -16.44
N ARG A 376 13.51 20.16 -15.61
CA ARG A 376 12.07 20.28 -15.90
C ARG A 376 11.77 21.65 -16.45
N VAL A 377 11.53 21.71 -17.75
CA VAL A 377 11.08 22.92 -18.44
C VAL A 377 9.57 23.01 -18.35
N LYS A 378 9.04 24.18 -17.96
CA LYS A 378 7.61 24.37 -17.66
C LYS A 378 7.06 25.66 -18.26
N THR A 379 5.78 25.60 -18.64
CA THR A 379 4.99 26.75 -19.04
C THR A 379 3.76 26.86 -18.15
N TYR A 380 3.50 28.07 -17.63
CA TYR A 380 2.35 28.36 -16.78
C TYR A 380 1.18 28.77 -17.67
N PHE A 381 0.05 28.08 -17.56
CA PHE A 381 -1.12 28.34 -18.40
C PHE A 381 -2.33 28.84 -17.63
N ALA A 382 -2.33 28.72 -16.30
CA ALA A 382 -3.31 29.35 -15.43
C ALA A 382 -2.66 29.66 -14.10
N VAL A 383 -2.64 30.93 -13.72
CA VAL A 383 -1.98 31.43 -12.50
C VAL A 383 -2.99 32.29 -11.75
N GLY A 384 -3.08 32.14 -10.44
CA GLY A 384 -4.01 32.91 -9.61
C GLY A 384 -3.64 34.39 -9.56
N ASP A 385 -4.65 35.25 -9.44
CA ASP A 385 -4.50 36.72 -9.47
C ASP A 385 -3.54 37.23 -8.38
N LYS A 386 -3.53 36.57 -7.21
CA LYS A 386 -2.68 36.92 -6.06
C LYS A 386 -1.22 36.47 -6.22
N ASN A 387 -0.89 35.79 -7.32
CA ASN A 387 0.47 35.32 -7.62
C ASN A 387 0.77 35.33 -9.13
N SER A 388 0.25 36.32 -9.85
CA SER A 388 0.39 36.45 -11.31
C SER A 388 1.85 36.62 -11.77
N ASP A 389 2.71 37.16 -10.92
CA ASP A 389 4.16 37.33 -11.11
C ASP A 389 5.00 36.12 -10.63
N TYR A 390 4.38 34.96 -10.35
CA TYR A 390 5.08 33.76 -9.84
C TYR A 390 6.28 33.33 -10.71
N SER A 391 6.16 33.45 -12.03
CA SER A 391 7.26 33.12 -12.97
C SER A 391 8.50 33.97 -12.76
N ASP A 392 8.35 35.19 -12.24
CA ASP A 392 9.48 36.09 -12.02
C ASP A 392 10.38 35.61 -10.87
N TYR A 393 9.86 34.75 -9.99
CA TYR A 393 10.62 34.20 -8.86
C TYR A 393 11.08 32.77 -9.14
N ALA A 394 10.17 31.93 -9.66
CA ALA A 394 10.44 30.51 -9.87
C ALA A 394 11.06 30.19 -11.23
N GLY A 395 10.93 31.09 -12.22
CA GLY A 395 11.35 30.86 -13.59
C GLY A 395 10.59 29.74 -14.30
N HIS A 396 11.12 29.33 -15.45
CA HIS A 396 10.54 28.31 -16.33
C HIS A 396 11.30 26.99 -16.34
N VAL A 397 12.36 26.84 -15.55
CA VAL A 397 13.16 25.62 -15.48
C VAL A 397 13.49 25.29 -14.03
N ASP A 398 13.14 24.07 -13.63
CA ASP A 398 13.66 23.46 -12.41
C ASP A 398 14.87 22.60 -12.80
N TRP A 399 16.07 23.04 -12.43
CA TRP A 399 17.29 22.27 -12.66
C TRP A 399 17.46 21.26 -11.53
N LYS A 400 17.22 19.99 -11.83
CA LYS A 400 17.35 18.90 -10.86
C LYS A 400 18.61 18.08 -11.12
N LEU A 401 19.38 17.83 -10.07
CA LEU A 401 20.52 16.93 -10.08
C LEU A 401 20.40 15.96 -8.91
N ARG A 402 20.64 14.68 -9.13
CA ARG A 402 20.58 13.66 -8.10
C ARG A 402 21.74 12.70 -8.24
N TRP A 403 22.47 12.45 -7.17
CA TRP A 403 23.47 11.38 -7.10
C TRP A 403 23.04 10.38 -6.03
N ALA A 404 23.01 9.09 -6.35
CA ALA A 404 22.65 8.05 -5.39
C ALA A 404 23.63 6.88 -5.47
N GLN A 405 24.18 6.54 -4.31
CA GLN A 405 24.92 5.30 -4.12
C GLN A 405 23.97 4.15 -3.81
N ASP A 406 24.26 2.97 -4.35
CA ASP A 406 23.49 1.76 -4.06
C ASP A 406 23.42 1.48 -2.56
N ASN A 407 22.20 1.40 -2.04
CA ASN A 407 21.92 1.18 -0.62
C ASN A 407 22.65 2.19 0.30
N GLY A 408 23.02 3.37 -0.21
CA GLY A 408 23.95 4.30 0.41
C GLY A 408 23.44 5.74 0.43
N LEU A 409 24.37 6.69 0.49
CA LEU A 409 24.05 8.12 0.49
C LEU A 409 23.34 8.53 -0.80
N VAL A 410 22.30 9.33 -0.65
CA VAL A 410 21.63 10.05 -1.74
C VAL A 410 21.83 11.55 -1.54
N LEU A 411 22.22 12.24 -2.60
CA LEU A 411 22.33 13.69 -2.67
C LEU A 411 21.40 14.20 -3.77
N SER A 412 20.58 15.19 -3.46
CA SER A 412 19.65 15.81 -4.41
C SER A 412 19.83 17.32 -4.39
N GLY A 413 19.73 17.96 -5.56
CA GLY A 413 19.85 19.39 -5.75
C GLY A 413 18.76 19.92 -6.66
N LEU A 414 18.14 21.03 -6.27
CA LEU A 414 17.19 21.79 -7.06
C LEU A 414 17.67 23.24 -7.16
N TYR A 415 17.78 23.74 -8.38
CA TYR A 415 18.02 25.14 -8.67
C TYR A 415 16.91 25.73 -9.55
N ARG A 416 16.47 26.95 -9.21
CA ARG A 416 15.52 27.73 -10.02
C ARG A 416 16.08 29.12 -10.25
N GLN A 417 15.90 29.62 -11.47
CA GLN A 417 16.29 30.97 -11.86
C GLN A 417 15.07 31.74 -12.35
N GLY A 418 14.63 32.72 -11.57
CA GLY A 418 13.65 33.73 -11.95
C GLY A 418 14.29 34.95 -12.62
N HIS A 419 13.46 35.98 -12.82
CA HIS A 419 13.84 37.28 -13.35
C HIS A 419 14.66 38.08 -12.32
N GLU A 420 15.39 39.12 -12.77
CA GLU A 420 16.15 40.04 -11.91
C GLU A 420 17.09 39.36 -10.88
N GLY A 421 17.66 38.21 -11.23
CA GLY A 421 18.57 37.48 -10.34
C GLY A 421 17.90 36.79 -9.16
N ARG A 422 16.56 36.69 -9.14
CA ARG A 422 15.82 35.90 -8.14
C ARG A 422 16.10 34.43 -8.37
N SER A 423 16.48 33.71 -7.31
CA SER A 423 16.86 32.31 -7.42
C SER A 423 16.44 31.50 -6.20
N THR A 424 16.35 30.19 -6.39
CA THR A 424 16.12 29.22 -5.31
C THR A 424 17.19 28.12 -5.41
N SER A 425 17.71 27.71 -4.27
CA SER A 425 18.61 26.56 -4.16
C SER A 425 18.18 25.69 -2.99
N GLN A 426 17.95 24.41 -3.27
CA GLN A 426 17.66 23.40 -2.28
C GLN A 426 18.62 22.23 -2.48
N ILE A 427 19.27 21.80 -1.40
CA ILE A 427 20.22 20.68 -1.41
C ILE A 427 19.80 19.73 -0.30
N GLU A 428 19.73 18.45 -0.61
CA GLU A 428 19.27 17.41 0.31
C GLU A 428 20.30 16.28 0.35
N ALA A 429 20.47 15.71 1.54
CA ALA A 429 21.29 14.55 1.78
C ALA A 429 20.51 13.52 2.61
N ALA A 430 20.48 12.28 2.16
CA ALA A 430 19.79 11.19 2.84
C ALA A 430 20.75 10.01 3.08
N TRP A 431 21.01 9.68 4.35
CA TRP A 431 21.89 8.58 4.75
C TRP A 431 21.08 7.41 5.31
N PRO A 432 21.23 6.17 4.79
CA PRO A 432 20.42 5.04 5.24
C PRO A 432 20.61 4.74 6.74
N LEU A 433 19.52 4.76 7.50
CA LEU A 433 19.56 4.49 8.95
C LEU A 433 19.97 3.04 9.26
N LYS A 434 19.74 2.13 8.31
CA LYS A 434 20.19 0.73 8.38
C LYS A 434 21.72 0.60 8.52
N ARG A 435 22.49 1.60 8.09
CA ARG A 435 23.96 1.65 8.23
C ARG A 435 24.43 2.29 9.55
N THR A 436 23.50 2.71 10.40
CA THR A 436 23.80 3.31 11.71
C THR A 436 23.53 2.29 12.82
N PHE A 437 23.95 2.61 14.05
CA PHE A 437 23.68 1.77 15.23
C PHE A 437 22.17 1.53 15.50
N LEU A 438 21.28 2.33 14.89
CA LEU A 438 19.84 2.17 15.00
C LEU A 438 19.31 0.96 14.25
N ASN A 439 19.95 0.55 13.14
CA ASN A 439 19.48 -0.53 12.25
C ASN A 439 17.99 -0.41 11.87
N MET A 440 17.53 0.83 11.61
CA MET A 440 16.13 1.15 11.28
C MET A 440 15.92 1.32 9.78
N ASN A 441 14.67 1.13 9.32
CA ASN A 441 14.26 1.52 7.98
C ASN A 441 14.27 3.06 7.82
N GLY A 442 14.41 3.54 6.58
CA GLY A 442 14.45 4.96 6.26
C GLY A 442 15.87 5.55 6.28
N TYR A 443 15.93 6.87 6.27
CA TYR A 443 17.14 7.66 6.07
C TYR A 443 17.19 8.81 7.07
N LEU A 444 18.37 9.09 7.62
CA LEU A 444 18.66 10.38 8.22
C LEU A 444 18.67 11.40 7.09
N HIS A 445 17.86 12.44 7.19
CA HIS A 445 17.68 13.42 6.14
C HIS A 445 18.18 14.80 6.60
N VAL A 446 18.87 15.50 5.72
CA VAL A 446 19.35 16.87 5.93
C VAL A 446 18.95 17.68 4.70
N GLN A 447 18.25 18.79 4.92
CA GLN A 447 17.85 19.71 3.88
C GLN A 447 18.46 21.08 4.13
N TYR A 448 19.09 21.65 3.10
CA TYR A 448 19.47 23.04 3.02
C TYR A 448 18.56 23.76 2.02
N PHE A 449 18.08 24.95 2.39
CA PHE A 449 17.27 25.80 1.52
C PHE A 449 17.76 27.26 1.58
N LYS A 450 17.76 27.94 0.43
CA LYS A 450 18.01 29.39 0.31
C LYS A 450 17.27 29.96 -0.90
N GLY A 451 16.68 31.13 -0.75
CA GLY A 451 16.10 31.90 -1.86
C GLY A 451 14.57 31.99 -1.82
N TYR A 452 13.95 32.17 -2.99
CA TYR A 452 12.51 32.39 -3.12
C TYR A 452 11.72 31.08 -3.19
N GLY A 453 10.40 31.11 -3.02
CA GLY A 453 9.56 29.93 -3.26
C GLY A 453 9.68 28.79 -2.25
N GLU A 454 10.02 29.07 -0.99
CA GLU A 454 10.03 28.03 0.06
C GLU A 454 8.62 27.46 0.28
N THR A 455 7.65 28.36 0.34
CA THR A 455 6.22 28.09 0.39
C THR A 455 5.54 28.74 -0.80
N LEU A 456 4.33 28.30 -1.11
CA LEU A 456 3.57 28.94 -2.17
C LEU A 456 3.01 30.28 -1.68
N LEU A 457 2.56 30.37 -0.43
CA LEU A 457 2.12 31.63 0.21
C LEU A 457 3.19 32.72 0.11
N GLY A 458 4.43 32.38 0.47
CA GLY A 458 5.58 33.29 0.47
C GLY A 458 6.47 33.15 -0.76
N TYR A 459 5.92 32.84 -1.95
CA TYR A 459 6.73 32.61 -3.15
C TYR A 459 7.65 33.79 -3.51
N ASN A 460 7.19 35.01 -3.22
CA ASN A 460 7.89 36.27 -3.46
C ASN A 460 8.77 36.73 -2.28
N HIS A 461 8.84 35.94 -1.19
CA HIS A 461 9.70 36.22 -0.05
C HIS A 461 11.03 35.48 -0.17
N LYS A 462 12.14 36.21 -0.01
CA LYS A 462 13.48 35.61 -0.03
C LYS A 462 13.80 35.04 1.34
N SER A 463 13.92 33.72 1.41
CA SER A 463 14.32 33.04 2.63
C SER A 463 15.84 33.01 2.77
N GLU A 464 16.30 33.34 3.98
CA GLU A 464 17.69 33.21 4.35
C GLU A 464 18.15 31.73 4.34
N PRO A 465 19.47 31.46 4.24
CA PRO A 465 19.99 30.11 4.31
C PRO A 465 19.56 29.40 5.59
N GLN A 466 18.94 28.24 5.44
CA GLN A 466 18.43 27.42 6.54
C GLN A 466 18.78 25.96 6.32
N VAL A 467 19.03 25.26 7.43
CA VAL A 467 19.30 23.83 7.48
C VAL A 467 18.26 23.19 8.37
N ARG A 468 17.69 22.08 7.90
CA ARG A 468 16.79 21.22 8.65
C ARG A 468 17.31 19.80 8.65
N VAL A 469 17.03 19.08 9.73
CA VAL A 469 17.45 17.69 9.91
C VAL A 469 16.24 16.87 10.36
N GLY A 470 16.12 15.65 9.86
CA GLY A 470 15.05 14.76 10.24
C GLY A 470 15.16 13.39 9.60
N ILE A 471 14.02 12.84 9.20
CA ILE A 471 13.92 11.49 8.65
C ILE A 471 13.26 11.51 7.28
N SER A 472 13.75 10.65 6.40
CA SER A 472 13.14 10.36 5.12
C SER A 472 12.76 8.89 5.02
N LEU A 473 11.57 8.62 4.49
CA LEU A 473 11.11 7.28 4.14
C LEU A 473 11.56 6.92 2.72
N VAL A 474 11.59 7.91 1.83
CA VAL A 474 12.00 7.79 0.43
C VAL A 474 12.88 8.99 0.06
N PRO A 475 14.16 8.77 -0.35
CA PRO A 475 15.14 9.83 -0.59
C PRO A 475 15.30 10.28 -2.06
#